data_AF-A0A248UCW7-F1
#
_entry.id   AF-A0A248UCW7-F1
#
_cell.length_a   1.000
_cell.length_b   1.000
_cell.length_c   1.000
_cell.angle_alpha   90.00
_cell.angle_beta   90.00
_cell.angle_gamma   90.00
#
_symmetry.space_group_name_H-M   'P 1'
#
loop_
_entity.id
_entity.type
_entity.pdbx_description
1 polymer ?
#
loop_
_entity_poly.entity_id
_entity_poly.type
_entity_poly.pdbx_seq_one_letter_code
_entity_poly.pdbx_strand_id
1 'polypeptide(L)'
;MAKRWPSFITKDLGDTLEDEAELHRRWETYDQEMKALITAGGVHQDVDGWWVDDATGKLIGPDPEMERPLTTEELSQAKPFKEVFPEMAEKIEREIAARGRPRLERTKTPVTIRLDPDVVERFKATGKGWQGRMNDALRKAVGL
;
A
#
# COMPACT_ATOMS: atom_id res chain seq x y z
N MET A 1 21.63 -14.22 21.42
CA MET A 1 22.73 -14.09 20.45
C MET A 1 22.96 -12.60 20.24
N ALA A 2 24.20 -12.11 20.33
CA ALA A 2 24.47 -10.70 20.04
C ALA A 2 24.13 -10.44 18.56
N LYS A 3 23.44 -9.33 18.27
CA LYS A 3 23.23 -8.90 16.88
C LYS A 3 24.59 -8.58 16.28
N ARG A 4 24.86 -9.14 15.09
CA ARG A 4 26.14 -8.97 14.40
C ARG A 4 26.29 -7.59 13.75
N TRP A 5 25.17 -6.94 13.45
CA TRP A 5 25.13 -5.66 12.72
C TRP A 5 24.21 -4.66 13.45
N PRO A 6 24.47 -3.36 13.31
CA PRO A 6 23.59 -2.30 13.78
C PRO A 6 22.18 -2.49 13.22
N SER A 7 21.15 -2.23 14.03
CA SER A 7 19.75 -2.21 13.58
C SER A 7 18.87 -1.53 14.61
N PHE A 8 17.80 -0.91 14.16
CA PHE A 8 16.70 -0.47 15.02
C PHE A 8 15.40 -1.18 14.61
N ILE A 9 14.52 -1.40 15.59
CA ILE A 9 13.22 -2.05 15.37
C ILE A 9 12.15 -1.03 15.70
N THR A 10 11.17 -0.89 14.83
CA THR A 10 10.06 0.08 14.97
C THR A 10 8.71 -0.60 15.16
N LYS A 11 8.64 -1.93 15.02
CA LYS A 11 7.40 -2.71 15.02
C LYS A 11 6.60 -2.57 16.33
N ASP A 12 7.27 -2.29 17.44
CA ASP A 12 6.69 -2.11 18.76
C ASP A 12 6.25 -0.67 19.05
N LEU A 13 6.59 0.29 18.19
CA LEU A 13 6.25 1.70 18.34
C LEU A 13 4.85 1.98 17.79
N GLY A 14 4.10 2.82 18.51
CA GLY A 14 2.83 3.38 18.06
C GLY A 14 2.98 4.74 17.36
N ASP A 15 1.92 5.53 17.39
CA ASP A 15 1.85 6.86 16.75
C ASP A 15 1.84 8.00 17.78
N THR A 16 2.32 7.76 19.01
CA THR A 16 2.37 8.80 20.05
C THR A 16 3.63 9.67 19.92
N LEU A 17 3.64 10.85 20.55
CA LEU A 17 4.84 11.70 20.62
C LEU A 17 6.00 11.02 21.35
N GLU A 18 5.70 10.14 22.32
CA GLU A 18 6.72 9.35 23.01
C GLU A 18 7.31 8.27 22.09
N ASP A 19 6.47 7.64 21.27
CA ASP A 19 6.91 6.69 20.24
C ASP A 19 7.76 7.37 19.16
N GLU A 20 7.41 8.60 18.74
CA GLU A 20 8.21 9.41 17.81
C GLU A 20 9.58 9.72 18.40
N ALA A 21 9.64 10.21 19.65
CA ALA A 21 10.90 10.49 20.32
C ALA A 21 11.78 9.23 20.47
N GLU A 22 11.17 8.09 20.77
CA GLU A 22 11.87 6.81 20.88
C GLU A 22 12.32 6.29 19.50
N LEU A 23 11.51 6.45 18.44
CA LEU A 23 11.90 6.15 17.06
C LEU A 23 13.16 6.93 16.68
N HIS A 24 13.18 8.24 16.93
CA HIS A 24 14.33 9.09 16.66
C HIS A 24 15.56 8.66 17.45
N ARG A 25 15.44 8.41 18.76
CA ARG A 25 16.55 7.93 19.59
C ARG A 25 17.14 6.62 19.07
N ARG A 26 16.28 5.66 18.71
CA ARG A 26 16.70 4.36 18.18
C ARG A 26 17.43 4.51 16.85
N TRP A 27 16.92 5.38 15.97
CA TRP A 27 17.59 5.69 14.71
C TRP A 27 18.95 6.40 14.94
N GLU A 28 19.05 7.36 15.86
CA GLU A 28 20.33 8.02 16.19
C GLU A 28 21.39 7.02 16.67
N THR A 29 20.98 6.04 17.46
CA THR A 29 21.88 4.97 17.93
C THR A 29 22.36 4.13 16.75
N TYR A 30 21.43 3.73 15.87
CA TYR A 30 21.75 2.99 14.65
C TYR A 30 22.69 3.78 13.72
N ASP A 31 22.43 5.06 13.50
CA ASP A 31 23.25 5.96 12.68
C ASP A 31 24.68 6.08 13.22
N GLN A 32 24.84 6.26 14.54
CA GLN A 32 26.15 6.31 15.20
C GLN A 32 26.92 4.99 15.04
N GLU A 33 26.24 3.86 15.25
CA GLU A 33 26.83 2.52 15.09
C GLU A 33 27.25 2.25 13.62
N MET A 34 26.40 2.63 12.66
CA MET A 34 26.71 2.51 11.23
C MET A 34 27.87 3.41 10.82
N LYS A 35 27.89 4.68 11.23
CA LYS A 35 29.01 5.61 10.97
C LYS A 35 30.32 5.11 11.57
N ALA A 36 30.29 4.54 12.76
CA ALA A 36 31.46 3.92 13.38
C ALA A 36 31.96 2.71 12.56
N LEU A 37 31.05 1.87 12.09
CA LEU A 37 31.37 0.72 11.24
C LEU A 37 31.93 1.12 9.88
N ILE A 38 31.35 2.13 9.22
CA ILE A 38 31.84 2.71 7.96
C ILE A 38 33.25 3.29 8.16
N THR A 39 33.46 4.01 9.27
CA THR A 39 34.75 4.62 9.61
C THR A 39 35.83 3.57 9.91
N ALA A 40 35.44 2.44 10.54
CA ALA A 40 36.34 1.33 10.80
C ALA A 40 36.81 0.63 9.51
N GLY A 41 36.05 0.77 8.41
CA GLY A 41 36.36 0.18 7.11
C GLY A 41 36.02 -1.31 7.02
N GLY A 42 36.33 -1.93 5.87
CA GLY A 42 35.96 -3.32 5.58
C GLY A 42 34.51 -3.48 5.10
N VAL A 43 33.92 -2.38 4.64
CA VAL A 43 32.58 -2.35 4.05
C VAL A 43 32.57 -1.46 2.81
N HIS A 44 31.68 -1.77 1.88
CA HIS A 44 31.39 -0.94 0.71
C HIS A 44 29.89 -0.77 0.51
N GLN A 45 29.50 0.26 -0.25
CA GLN A 45 28.12 0.45 -0.68
C GLN A 45 27.91 -0.20 -2.05
N ASP A 46 26.83 -0.96 -2.20
CA ASP A 46 26.44 -1.53 -3.49
C ASP A 46 25.64 -0.52 -4.35
N VAL A 47 25.16 -0.98 -5.51
CA VAL A 47 24.46 -0.12 -6.49
C VAL A 47 23.13 0.42 -5.98
N ASP A 48 22.53 -0.28 -5.01
CA ASP A 48 21.23 0.04 -4.43
C ASP A 48 21.36 0.85 -3.13
N GLY A 49 22.59 1.25 -2.77
CA GLY A 49 22.86 2.06 -1.59
C GLY A 49 23.00 1.24 -0.30
N TRP A 50 23.13 -0.08 -0.38
CA TRP A 50 23.28 -0.94 0.81
C TRP A 50 24.73 -1.10 1.22
N TRP A 51 24.98 -1.08 2.52
CA TRP A 51 26.29 -1.42 3.08
C TRP A 51 26.47 -2.93 3.12
N VAL A 52 27.62 -3.38 2.60
CA VAL A 52 28.01 -4.77 2.47
C VAL A 52 29.33 -5.00 3.17
N ASP A 53 29.43 -6.09 3.93
CA ASP A 53 30.66 -6.54 4.55
C ASP A 53 31.63 -7.12 3.51
N ASP A 54 32.83 -6.56 3.40
CA ASP A 54 33.82 -6.99 2.40
C ASP A 54 34.30 -8.43 2.64
N ALA A 55 34.35 -8.86 3.90
CA ALA A 55 34.86 -10.17 4.27
C ALA A 55 33.90 -11.31 3.94
N THR A 56 32.60 -11.10 4.14
CA THR A 56 31.57 -12.14 3.98
C THR A 56 30.60 -11.89 2.82
N GLY A 57 30.64 -10.72 2.20
CA GLY A 57 29.70 -10.30 1.15
C GLY A 57 28.25 -10.16 1.66
N LYS A 58 28.04 -10.10 2.97
CA LYS A 58 26.69 -10.05 3.56
C LYS A 58 26.23 -8.62 3.70
N LEU A 59 24.95 -8.39 3.39
CA LEU A 59 24.28 -7.14 3.66
C LEU A 59 24.30 -6.83 5.17
N ILE A 60 24.64 -5.59 5.48
CA ILE A 60 24.68 -5.04 6.83
C ILE A 60 23.40 -4.25 7.08
N GLY A 61 23.06 -3.35 6.15
CA GLY A 61 21.88 -2.51 6.19
C GLY A 61 21.93 -1.42 5.12
N PRO A 62 20.83 -0.71 4.87
CA PRO A 62 20.85 0.45 3.99
C PRO A 62 21.67 1.60 4.61
N ASP A 63 21.96 2.62 3.81
CA ASP A 63 22.49 3.88 4.32
C ASP A 63 21.57 4.49 5.40
N PRO A 64 22.10 4.91 6.57
CA PRO A 64 21.29 5.52 7.63
C PRO A 64 20.46 6.72 7.19
N GLU A 65 20.94 7.51 6.22
CA GLU A 65 20.21 8.66 5.71
C GLU A 65 18.95 8.25 4.93
N MET A 66 18.94 7.05 4.33
CA MET A 66 17.74 6.53 3.66
C MET A 66 16.64 6.12 4.65
N GLU A 67 17.02 5.70 5.85
CA GLU A 67 16.09 5.25 6.89
C GLU A 67 15.77 6.31 7.95
N ARG A 68 16.26 7.54 7.79
CA ARG A 68 16.02 8.62 8.75
C ARG A 68 14.52 8.89 8.90
N PRO A 69 13.96 8.81 10.12
CA PRO A 69 12.60 9.25 10.39
C PRO A 69 12.45 10.73 10.01
N LEU A 70 11.40 11.03 9.24
CA LEU A 70 11.03 12.41 8.93
C LEU A 70 10.45 13.06 10.17
N THR A 71 10.81 14.32 10.42
CA THR A 71 10.19 15.09 11.51
C THR A 71 8.76 15.49 11.13
N THR A 72 7.95 15.83 12.13
CA THR A 72 6.62 16.40 11.94
C THR A 72 6.64 17.63 11.03
N GLU A 73 7.63 18.51 11.15
CA GLU A 73 7.81 19.66 10.26
C GLU A 73 8.11 19.24 8.83
N GLU A 74 8.99 18.27 8.61
CA GLU A 74 9.32 17.78 7.26
C GLU A 74 8.10 17.12 6.60
N LEU A 75 7.33 16.34 7.36
CA LEU A 75 6.08 15.74 6.90
C LEU A 75 5.03 16.81 6.55
N SER A 76 4.98 17.91 7.29
CA SER A 76 4.03 19.01 6.99
C SER A 76 4.29 19.69 5.65
N GLN A 77 5.52 19.58 5.12
CA GLN A 77 5.90 20.12 3.81
C GLN A 77 5.67 19.13 2.66
N ALA A 78 5.18 17.92 2.94
CA ALA A 78 4.91 16.93 1.91
C ALA A 78 3.84 17.44 0.93
N LYS A 79 4.12 17.26 -0.36
CA LYS A 79 3.21 17.66 -1.45
C LYS A 79 2.50 16.45 -2.04
N PRO A 80 1.24 16.60 -2.49
CA PRO A 80 0.55 15.55 -3.22
C PRO A 80 1.34 15.11 -4.46
N PHE A 81 1.38 13.80 -4.74
CA PHE A 81 2.09 13.25 -5.90
C PHE A 81 1.71 13.94 -7.23
N LYS A 82 0.43 14.24 -7.42
CA LYS A 82 -0.06 14.90 -8.64
C LYS A 82 0.44 16.34 -8.82
N GLU A 83 0.77 17.03 -7.73
CA GLU A 83 1.35 18.37 -7.79
C GLU A 83 2.82 18.30 -8.21
N VAL A 84 3.57 17.33 -7.68
CA VAL A 84 5.00 17.18 -7.95
C VAL A 84 5.27 16.54 -9.31
N PHE A 85 4.42 15.58 -9.73
CA PHE A 85 4.58 14.82 -10.97
C PHE A 85 3.29 14.82 -11.82
N PRO A 86 2.88 15.99 -12.35
CA PRO A 86 1.60 16.13 -13.04
C PRO A 86 1.48 15.23 -14.28
N GLU A 87 2.51 15.16 -15.12
CA GLU A 87 2.50 14.34 -16.34
C GLU A 87 2.40 12.84 -16.04
N MET A 88 3.12 12.39 -15.01
CA MET A 88 3.09 10.98 -14.59
C MET A 88 1.74 10.62 -13.99
N ALA A 89 1.15 11.51 -13.18
CA ALA A 89 -0.19 11.34 -12.64
C ALA A 89 -1.23 11.21 -13.76
N GLU A 90 -1.18 12.07 -14.77
CA GLU A 90 -2.09 11.99 -15.92
C GLU A 90 -1.95 10.67 -16.67
N LYS A 91 -0.71 10.21 -16.90
CA LYS A 91 -0.45 8.91 -17.55
C LYS A 91 -1.06 7.75 -16.75
N ILE A 92 -0.86 7.73 -15.43
CA ILE A 92 -1.43 6.72 -14.54
C ILE A 92 -2.96 6.74 -14.61
N GLU A 93 -3.58 7.92 -14.58
CA GLU A 93 -5.04 8.05 -14.67
C GLU A 93 -5.59 7.53 -16.00
N ARG A 94 -4.93 7.85 -17.12
CA ARG A 94 -5.29 7.32 -18.44
C ARG A 94 -5.18 5.79 -18.49
N GLU A 95 -4.12 5.22 -17.93
CA GLU A 95 -3.93 3.77 -17.85
C GLU A 95 -5.01 3.11 -16.98
N ILE A 96 -5.35 3.69 -15.83
CA ILE A 96 -6.43 3.20 -14.96
C ILE A 96 -7.77 3.25 -15.70
N ALA A 97 -8.06 4.36 -16.40
CA ALA A 97 -9.27 4.52 -17.19
C ALA A 97 -9.36 3.48 -18.33
N ALA A 98 -8.23 3.17 -18.97
CA ALA A 98 -8.14 2.15 -20.01
C ALA A 98 -8.32 0.71 -19.47
N ARG A 99 -7.92 0.47 -18.21
CA ARG A 99 -8.03 -0.85 -17.54
C ARG A 99 -9.37 -1.10 -16.85
N GLY A 100 -10.26 -0.10 -16.79
CA GLY A 100 -11.60 -0.27 -16.26
C GLY A 100 -12.35 -1.41 -16.97
N ARG A 101 -13.29 -2.07 -16.27
CA ARG A 101 -14.18 -3.05 -16.92
C ARG A 101 -14.81 -2.36 -18.15
N PRO A 102 -14.72 -2.95 -19.36
CA PRO A 102 -15.31 -2.35 -20.54
C PRO A 102 -16.73 -1.91 -20.21
N ARG A 103 -17.07 -0.67 -20.60
CA ARG A 103 -18.45 -0.19 -20.48
C ARG A 103 -19.34 -1.22 -21.18
N LEU A 104 -20.24 -1.86 -20.43
CA LEU A 104 -21.19 -2.79 -21.04
C LEU A 104 -22.04 -1.98 -22.02
N GLU A 105 -22.07 -2.38 -23.29
CA GLU A 105 -22.94 -1.80 -24.33
C GLU A 105 -24.40 -1.65 -23.86
N ARG A 106 -24.84 -2.56 -22.99
CA ARG A 106 -26.14 -2.50 -22.32
C ARG A 106 -26.00 -2.82 -20.85
N THR A 107 -26.13 -1.81 -19.99
CA THR A 107 -26.19 -1.96 -18.54
C THR A 107 -27.61 -2.35 -18.10
N LYS A 108 -27.73 -2.96 -16.91
CA LYS A 108 -29.04 -3.18 -16.29
C LYS A 108 -29.54 -1.84 -15.75
N THR A 109 -30.77 -1.47 -16.07
CA THR A 109 -31.40 -0.26 -15.52
C THR A 109 -31.89 -0.54 -14.10
N PRO A 110 -31.43 0.18 -13.06
CA PRO A 110 -32.01 0.07 -11.73
C PRO A 110 -33.42 0.64 -11.75
N VAL A 111 -34.41 -0.14 -11.32
CA VAL A 111 -35.81 0.29 -11.21
C VAL A 111 -36.35 -0.06 -9.83
N THR A 112 -37.21 0.81 -9.31
CA THR A 112 -37.94 0.55 -8.06
C THR A 112 -39.31 -0.01 -8.40
N ILE A 113 -39.53 -1.30 -8.13
CA ILE A 113 -40.81 -1.98 -8.32
C ILE A 113 -41.27 -2.62 -7.01
N ARG A 114 -42.58 -2.69 -6.80
CA ARG A 114 -43.16 -3.48 -5.70
C ARG A 114 -43.52 -4.86 -6.26
N LEU A 115 -43.06 -5.90 -5.59
CA LEU A 115 -43.34 -7.30 -5.91
C LEU A 115 -44.02 -7.95 -4.72
N ASP A 116 -44.83 -8.96 -4.98
CA ASP A 116 -45.45 -9.74 -3.90
C ASP A 116 -44.37 -10.42 -3.03
N PRO A 117 -44.55 -10.46 -1.70
CA PRO A 117 -43.52 -10.98 -0.79
C PRO A 117 -43.12 -12.43 -1.08
N ASP A 118 -44.08 -13.28 -1.42
CA ASP A 118 -43.90 -14.70 -1.73
C ASP A 118 -43.00 -14.93 -2.96
N VAL A 119 -43.12 -14.08 -3.97
CA VAL A 119 -42.26 -14.07 -5.17
C VAL A 119 -40.82 -13.77 -4.77
N VAL A 120 -40.61 -12.72 -3.97
CA VAL A 120 -39.26 -12.32 -3.52
C VAL A 120 -38.64 -13.41 -2.64
N GLU A 121 -39.40 -13.98 -1.72
CA GLU A 121 -38.96 -15.07 -0.84
C GLU A 121 -38.55 -16.30 -1.64
N ARG A 122 -39.39 -16.71 -2.61
CA ARG A 122 -39.09 -17.86 -3.48
C ARG A 122 -37.80 -17.67 -4.27
N PHE A 123 -37.55 -16.47 -4.80
CA PHE A 123 -36.26 -16.21 -5.44
C PHE A 123 -35.12 -16.16 -4.42
N LYS A 124 -35.25 -15.46 -3.29
CA LYS A 124 -34.19 -15.41 -2.26
C LYS A 124 -33.77 -16.79 -1.76
N ALA A 125 -34.71 -17.73 -1.61
CA ALA A 125 -34.46 -19.11 -1.21
C ALA A 125 -33.50 -19.85 -2.17
N THR A 126 -33.35 -19.39 -3.42
CA THR A 126 -32.39 -19.95 -4.38
C THR A 126 -30.92 -19.56 -4.08
N GLY A 127 -30.67 -18.71 -3.08
CA GLY A 127 -29.33 -18.34 -2.62
C GLY A 127 -28.63 -17.27 -3.47
N LYS A 128 -27.30 -17.25 -3.46
CA LYS A 128 -26.47 -16.25 -4.18
C LYS A 128 -26.89 -16.18 -5.66
N GLY A 129 -27.06 -14.96 -6.17
CA GLY A 129 -27.48 -14.71 -7.56
C GLY A 129 -28.99 -14.74 -7.82
N TRP A 130 -29.84 -14.78 -6.78
CA TRP A 130 -31.30 -14.81 -6.94
C TRP A 130 -31.87 -13.64 -7.76
N GLN A 131 -31.30 -12.44 -7.63
CA GLN A 131 -31.70 -11.27 -8.43
C GLN A 131 -31.43 -11.48 -9.93
N GLY A 132 -30.36 -12.21 -10.28
CA GLY A 132 -30.06 -12.60 -11.66
C GLY A 132 -31.11 -13.56 -12.21
N ARG A 133 -31.45 -14.61 -11.45
CA ARG A 133 -32.52 -15.56 -11.83
C ARG A 133 -33.88 -14.88 -11.97
N MET A 134 -34.20 -13.91 -11.10
CA MET A 134 -35.41 -13.10 -11.21
C MET A 134 -35.41 -12.29 -12.51
N ASN A 135 -34.29 -11.63 -12.83
CA ASN A 135 -34.15 -10.92 -14.11
C ASN A 135 -34.33 -11.87 -15.32
N ASP A 136 -33.79 -13.08 -15.28
CA ASP A 136 -33.95 -14.06 -16.36
C ASP A 136 -35.39 -14.52 -16.53
N ALA A 137 -36.14 -14.67 -15.42
CA ALA A 137 -37.56 -14.95 -15.46
C ALA A 137 -38.36 -13.80 -16.09
N LEU A 138 -38.04 -12.55 -15.73
CA LEU A 138 -38.66 -11.36 -16.32
C LEU A 138 -38.37 -11.27 -17.82
N ARG A 139 -37.14 -11.55 -18.24
CA ARG A 139 -36.77 -11.60 -19.67
C ARG A 139 -37.62 -12.61 -20.44
N LYS A 140 -37.70 -13.84 -19.93
CA LYS A 140 -38.54 -14.89 -20.54
C LYS A 140 -40.01 -14.48 -20.64
N ALA A 141 -40.56 -13.84 -19.61
CA ALA A 141 -41.95 -13.39 -19.59
C ALA A 141 -42.26 -12.33 -20.67
N VAL A 142 -41.27 -11.55 -21.08
CA VAL A 142 -41.41 -10.54 -22.15
C VAL A 142 -40.81 -10.99 -23.50
N GLY A 143 -40.40 -12.25 -23.62
CA GLY A 143 -39.84 -12.81 -24.86
C GLY A 143 -38.38 -12.41 -25.18
N LEU A 144 -37.56 -12.17 -24.14
CA LEU A 144 -36.13 -11.79 -24.23
C LEU A 144 -35.16 -12.86 -23.70
#